data_AF-A0A3D0N3L9-F1
#
_entry.id   AF-A0A3D0N3L9-F1
#
_cell.length_a   1.000
_cell.length_b   1.000
_cell.length_c   1.000
_cell.angle_alpha   90.00
_cell.angle_beta   90.00
_cell.angle_gamma   90.00
#
_symmetry.space_group_name_H-M   'P 1'
#
loop_
_entity.id
_entity.type
_entity.pdbx_description
1 polymer ?
#
loop_
_entity_poly.entity_id
_entity_poly.type
_entity_poly.pdbx_seq_one_letter_code
_entity_poly.pdbx_strand_id
1 'polypeptide(L)'
;ERDPLKLDIRSAYDVPELTKLERAFVYDRTGDGSLTITDTVAFASPQSFETALITDGSWERVDESTLLVRDGNRAANVRVDTAGAPWELVVDEIEEDAHAQPTRLGIRLSEPVLEATVTVTVTPIGDFGLKGESVLFNGDFALGADGWTIPANSLGSISNERAAVGERSLKITDEGDAAGSSITSARIPVEGAGRWVLRGQVYHESGSGIGMYVRFFDATGARLNAATNERGDIAPIGTLEGPVGEWAPFEFAFDLPESTASMDLWIHSFNAARVIAYVDDLQIVPRE
;
A
#
# COMPACT_ATOMS: atom_id res chain seq x y z
N GLU A 1 -0.13 -23.63 -9.19
CA GLU A 1 1.13 -24.43 -9.12
C GLU A 1 1.68 -24.29 -7.71
N ARG A 2 2.29 -25.33 -7.13
CA ARG A 2 2.78 -25.31 -5.75
C ARG A 2 4.25 -25.70 -5.69
N ASP A 3 5.06 -24.87 -5.06
CA ASP A 3 6.49 -25.12 -4.85
C ASP A 3 6.79 -25.40 -3.37
N PRO A 4 7.11 -26.65 -3.01
CA PRO A 4 7.51 -26.99 -1.65
C PRO A 4 9.03 -26.93 -1.45
N LEU A 5 9.45 -26.44 -0.28
CA LEU A 5 10.82 -26.54 0.22
C LEU A 5 10.78 -27.01 1.68
N LYS A 6 11.65 -27.93 2.08
CA LYS A 6 11.79 -28.36 3.47
C LYS A 6 13.25 -28.37 3.89
N LEU A 7 13.54 -27.76 5.02
CA LEU A 7 14.88 -27.63 5.59
C LEU A 7 14.89 -28.24 6.99
N ASP A 8 15.88 -29.09 7.28
CA ASP A 8 16.27 -29.37 8.67
C ASP A 8 17.23 -28.25 9.09
N ILE A 9 16.78 -27.38 9.99
CA ILE A 9 17.53 -26.22 10.46
C ILE A 9 18.06 -26.42 11.88
N ARG A 10 17.85 -27.61 12.47
CA ARG A 10 18.26 -27.90 13.86
C ARG A 10 19.72 -27.56 14.14
N SER A 11 20.62 -27.89 13.21
CA SER A 11 22.07 -27.68 13.40
C SER A 11 22.49 -26.21 13.48
N ALA A 12 21.59 -25.26 13.16
CA ALA A 12 21.84 -23.84 13.30
C ALA A 12 21.62 -23.32 14.75
N TYR A 13 21.12 -24.17 15.66
CA TYR A 13 20.76 -23.80 17.02
C TYR A 13 21.55 -24.63 18.04
N ASP A 14 22.26 -23.95 18.94
CA ASP A 14 23.00 -24.57 20.04
C ASP A 14 22.08 -24.79 21.25
N VAL A 15 21.13 -25.71 21.11
CA VAL A 15 20.17 -26.10 22.15
C VAL A 15 20.28 -27.61 22.37
N PRO A 16 20.93 -28.07 23.46
CA PRO A 16 21.18 -29.49 23.69
C PRO A 16 19.92 -30.37 23.70
N GLU A 17 18.80 -29.83 24.19
CA GLU A 17 17.52 -30.52 24.26
C GLU A 17 16.80 -30.59 22.90
N LEU A 18 17.20 -29.82 21.89
CA LEU A 18 16.54 -29.77 20.58
C LEU A 18 16.86 -31.02 19.76
N THR A 19 15.88 -31.91 19.61
CA THR A 19 16.04 -33.16 18.87
C THR A 19 15.61 -33.03 17.41
N LYS A 20 14.73 -32.07 17.10
CA LYS A 20 14.22 -31.80 15.76
C LYS A 20 13.86 -30.32 15.59
N LEU A 21 14.22 -29.72 14.46
CA LEU A 21 13.63 -28.48 13.99
C LEU A 21 13.61 -28.47 12.46
N GLU A 22 12.42 -28.65 11.89
CA GLU A 22 12.21 -28.62 10.45
C GLU A 22 11.36 -27.40 10.08
N ARG A 23 11.80 -26.64 9.09
CA ARG A 23 11.01 -25.57 8.47
C ARG A 23 10.58 -25.98 7.08
N ALA A 24 9.29 -26.00 6.84
CA ALA A 24 8.71 -26.21 5.52
C ALA A 24 8.13 -24.90 4.97
N PHE A 25 8.30 -24.69 3.68
CA PHE A 25 7.69 -23.62 2.90
C PHE A 25 6.84 -24.25 1.81
N VAL A 26 5.66 -23.69 1.58
CA VAL A 26 4.84 -23.96 0.40
C VAL A 26 4.44 -22.62 -0.19
N TYR A 27 4.93 -22.34 -1.39
CA TYR A 27 4.44 -21.22 -2.18
C TYR A 27 3.36 -21.72 -3.14
N ASP A 28 2.13 -21.26 -2.97
CA ASP A 28 1.02 -21.54 -3.89
C ASP A 28 0.83 -20.34 -4.82
N ARG A 29 0.91 -20.56 -6.14
CA ARG A 29 0.74 -19.53 -7.17
C ARG A 29 -0.69 -19.43 -7.70
N THR A 30 -1.65 -20.16 -7.15
CA THR A 30 -3.05 -20.05 -7.60
C THR A 30 -3.71 -18.77 -7.10
N GLY A 31 -4.49 -18.10 -7.94
CA GLY A 31 -5.12 -16.81 -7.57
C GLY A 31 -4.05 -15.75 -7.29
N ASP A 32 -4.24 -14.99 -6.20
CA ASP A 32 -3.27 -14.00 -5.72
C ASP A 32 -2.04 -14.63 -5.04
N GLY A 33 -2.08 -15.95 -4.85
CA GLY A 33 -1.04 -16.76 -4.24
C GLY A 33 -0.98 -16.70 -2.72
N SER A 34 -0.12 -17.52 -2.13
CA SER A 34 0.12 -17.55 -0.68
C SER A 34 1.47 -18.18 -0.35
N LEU A 35 2.08 -17.78 0.77
CA LEU A 35 3.24 -18.44 1.35
C LEU A 35 2.86 -19.05 2.70
N THR A 36 2.95 -20.38 2.79
CA THR A 36 2.80 -21.10 4.06
C THR A 36 4.15 -21.52 4.58
N ILE A 37 4.47 -21.14 5.82
CA ILE A 37 5.68 -21.51 6.56
C ILE A 37 5.22 -22.42 7.69
N THR A 38 5.83 -23.58 7.87
CA THR A 38 5.51 -24.49 8.97
C THR A 38 6.78 -24.93 9.66
N ASP A 39 6.89 -24.59 10.95
CA ASP A 39 7.94 -25.09 11.82
C ASP A 39 7.43 -26.29 12.63
N THR A 40 8.17 -27.39 12.57
CA THR A 40 7.93 -28.59 13.39
C THR A 40 9.13 -28.82 14.28
N VAL A 41 8.90 -28.78 15.60
CA VAL A 41 9.94 -28.87 16.62
C VAL A 41 9.72 -30.07 17.53
N ALA A 42 10.80 -30.68 17.99
CA ALA A 42 10.77 -31.65 19.08
C ALA A 42 11.99 -31.47 20.01
N PHE A 43 11.77 -31.74 21.29
CA PHE A 43 12.76 -31.60 22.36
C PHE A 43 12.85 -32.88 23.21
N ALA A 44 13.99 -33.08 23.88
CA ALA A 44 14.21 -34.19 24.82
C ALA A 44 13.54 -33.97 26.19
N SER A 45 13.19 -32.73 26.51
CA SER A 45 12.43 -32.30 27.69
C SER A 45 11.58 -31.07 27.32
N PRO A 46 10.53 -30.69 28.08
CA PRO A 46 9.72 -29.53 27.74
C PRO A 46 10.56 -28.24 27.69
N GLN A 47 10.53 -27.54 26.54
CA GLN A 47 11.26 -26.28 26.31
C GLN A 47 10.33 -25.19 25.80
N SER A 48 10.70 -23.92 25.97
CA SER A 48 10.02 -22.82 25.29
C SER A 48 10.25 -22.91 23.78
N PHE A 49 9.24 -22.51 23.01
CA PHE A 49 9.34 -22.46 21.55
C PHE A 49 8.69 -21.21 20.99
N GLU A 50 9.33 -20.65 19.98
CA GLU A 50 8.87 -19.45 19.29
C GLU A 50 9.30 -19.51 17.83
N THR A 51 8.43 -19.06 16.92
CA THR A 51 8.80 -18.74 15.54
C THR A 51 8.69 -17.24 15.31
N ALA A 52 9.50 -16.68 14.41
CA ALA A 52 9.58 -15.25 14.19
C ALA A 52 9.21 -14.88 12.76
N LEU A 53 8.48 -13.78 12.63
CA LEU A 53 8.31 -13.04 11.38
C LEU A 53 9.05 -11.72 11.51
N ILE A 54 9.67 -11.27 10.43
CA ILE A 54 10.43 -10.02 10.39
C ILE A 54 9.80 -9.14 9.32
N THR A 55 9.54 -7.88 9.62
CA THR A 55 8.94 -6.93 8.68
C THR A 55 9.45 -5.52 8.88
N ASP A 56 9.65 -4.80 7.78
CA ASP A 56 9.83 -3.34 7.76
C ASP A 56 8.48 -2.60 7.62
N GLY A 57 7.40 -3.36 7.38
CA GLY A 57 6.06 -2.81 7.21
C GLY A 57 5.39 -2.48 8.54
N SER A 58 4.37 -1.62 8.47
CA SER A 58 3.46 -1.44 9.60
C SER A 58 2.63 -2.71 9.79
N TRP A 59 2.23 -2.99 11.02
CA TRP A 59 1.42 -4.16 11.32
C TRP A 59 0.40 -3.87 12.41
N GLU A 60 -0.69 -4.64 12.40
CA GLU A 60 -1.68 -4.65 13.48
C GLU A 60 -2.26 -6.06 13.64
N ARG A 61 -2.60 -6.44 14.87
CA ARG A 61 -3.31 -7.70 15.13
C ARG A 61 -4.81 -7.44 14.96
N VAL A 62 -5.39 -7.97 13.88
CA VAL A 62 -6.79 -7.74 13.51
C VAL A 62 -7.75 -8.73 14.16
N ASP A 63 -7.25 -9.91 14.57
CA ASP A 63 -7.99 -10.87 15.39
C ASP A 63 -7.05 -11.78 16.21
N GLU A 64 -7.60 -12.80 16.89
CA GLU A 64 -6.83 -13.73 17.73
C GLU A 64 -5.72 -14.50 16.98
N SER A 65 -5.84 -14.68 15.67
CA SER A 65 -4.93 -15.49 14.85
C SER A 65 -4.33 -14.75 13.66
N THR A 66 -4.79 -13.54 13.36
CA THR A 66 -4.42 -12.83 12.13
C THR A 66 -3.75 -11.49 12.41
N LEU A 67 -2.61 -11.27 11.77
CA LEU A 67 -1.95 -9.97 11.67
C LEU A 67 -2.20 -9.40 10.27
N LEU A 68 -2.51 -8.11 10.19
CA LEU A 68 -2.44 -7.35 8.95
C LEU A 68 -1.05 -6.71 8.89
N VAL A 69 -0.31 -6.99 7.82
CA VAL A 69 0.98 -6.35 7.54
C VAL A 69 0.84 -5.49 6.30
N ARG A 70 1.29 -4.24 6.36
CA ARG A 70 1.19 -3.24 5.28
C ARG A 70 2.56 -2.67 4.93
N ASP A 71 2.82 -2.56 3.64
CA ASP A 71 4.01 -1.92 3.09
C ASP A 71 3.62 -1.09 1.85
N GLY A 72 3.65 0.24 2.00
CA GLY A 72 3.19 1.17 0.98
C GLY A 72 1.74 0.90 0.57
N ASN A 73 1.53 0.61 -0.72
CA ASN A 73 0.22 0.29 -1.30
C ASN A 73 -0.07 -1.22 -1.35
N ARG A 74 0.60 -2.02 -0.53
CA ARG A 74 0.44 -3.48 -0.47
C ARG A 74 0.13 -3.91 0.95
N ALA A 75 -0.66 -4.97 1.08
CA ALA A 75 -0.90 -5.60 2.37
C ALA A 75 -1.01 -7.11 2.25
N ALA A 76 -0.80 -7.79 3.37
CA ALA A 76 -1.02 -9.22 3.50
C ALA A 76 -1.67 -9.55 4.84
N ASN A 77 -2.59 -10.51 4.82
CA ASN A 77 -3.03 -11.21 6.01
C ASN A 77 -2.01 -12.30 6.36
N VAL A 78 -1.55 -12.27 7.60
CA VAL A 78 -0.65 -13.25 8.18
C VAL A 78 -1.41 -14.02 9.24
N ARG A 79 -1.86 -15.23 8.89
CA ARG A 79 -2.58 -16.12 9.79
C ARG A 79 -1.61 -17.04 10.52
N VAL A 80 -1.76 -17.14 11.83
CA VAL A 80 -0.99 -18.01 12.72
C VAL A 80 -1.87 -19.17 13.19
N ASP A 81 -1.37 -20.39 13.05
CA ASP A 81 -1.98 -21.62 13.56
C ASP A 81 -0.94 -22.40 14.36
N THR A 82 -1.20 -22.58 15.65
CA THR A 82 -0.33 -23.29 16.61
C THR A 82 -0.86 -24.69 16.96
N ALA A 83 -1.76 -25.24 16.13
CA ALA A 83 -2.45 -26.50 16.36
C ALA A 83 -3.19 -26.56 17.71
N GLY A 84 -3.69 -25.41 18.17
CA GLY A 84 -4.45 -25.27 19.42
C GLY A 84 -3.61 -24.94 20.66
N ALA A 85 -2.29 -24.84 20.56
CA ALA A 85 -1.46 -24.36 21.67
C ALA A 85 -1.67 -22.86 21.91
N PRO A 86 -1.90 -22.39 23.15
CA PRO A 86 -1.97 -20.97 23.44
C PRO A 86 -0.64 -20.29 23.10
N TRP A 87 -0.71 -19.07 22.58
CA TRP A 87 0.47 -18.32 22.17
C TRP A 87 0.29 -16.82 22.42
N GLU A 88 1.42 -16.13 22.54
CA GLU A 88 1.49 -14.68 22.65
C GLU A 88 2.36 -14.08 21.55
N LEU A 89 2.02 -12.86 21.14
CA LEU A 89 2.83 -12.09 20.22
C LEU A 89 3.85 -11.28 21.02
N VAL A 90 5.12 -11.51 20.74
CA VAL A 90 6.25 -10.80 21.34
C VAL A 90 6.85 -9.90 20.27
N VAL A 91 6.95 -8.61 20.55
CA VAL A 91 7.36 -7.61 19.57
C VAL A 91 8.68 -7.02 20.00
N ASP A 92 9.69 -7.17 19.16
CA ASP A 92 11.03 -6.61 19.39
C ASP A 92 11.43 -5.75 18.18
N GLU A 93 12.02 -4.59 18.42
CA GLU A 93 12.73 -3.85 17.37
C GLU A 93 14.11 -4.47 17.19
N ILE A 94 14.49 -4.78 15.95
CA ILE A 94 15.84 -5.27 15.64
C ILE A 94 16.72 -4.05 15.35
N GLU A 95 17.67 -3.81 16.25
CA GLU A 95 18.70 -2.78 16.06
C GLU A 95 19.75 -3.27 15.06
N GLU A 96 19.77 -2.67 13.86
CA GLU A 96 20.75 -2.94 12.81
C GLU A 96 21.68 -1.73 12.59
N ASP A 97 22.92 -1.96 12.17
CA ASP A 97 23.82 -0.89 11.67
C ASP A 97 23.45 -0.54 10.21
N ALA A 98 22.17 -0.21 10.00
CA ALA A 98 21.55 0.08 8.72
C ALA A 98 20.40 1.08 8.89
N HIS A 99 19.92 1.64 7.77
CA HIS A 99 18.75 2.52 7.80
C HIS A 99 17.46 1.76 8.19
N ALA A 100 17.33 0.52 7.75
CA ALA A 100 16.20 -0.33 8.13
C ALA A 100 16.38 -0.81 9.57
N GLN A 101 15.34 -0.65 10.38
CA GLN A 101 15.25 -1.12 11.76
C GLN A 101 14.01 -2.04 11.83
N PRO A 102 14.12 -3.28 11.33
CA PRO A 102 12.95 -4.13 11.14
C PRO A 102 12.31 -4.52 12.48
N THR A 103 11.00 -4.73 12.46
CA THR A 103 10.27 -5.28 13.61
C THR A 103 10.26 -6.80 13.55
N ARG A 104 10.62 -7.43 14.66
CA ARG A 104 10.48 -8.86 14.90
C ARG A 104 9.14 -9.14 15.61
N LEU A 105 8.34 -9.98 14.98
CA LEU A 105 7.05 -10.47 15.47
C LEU A 105 7.22 -11.94 15.88
N GLY A 106 7.54 -12.17 17.15
CA GLY A 106 7.69 -13.47 17.77
C GLY A 106 6.34 -14.10 18.11
N ILE A 107 6.06 -15.27 17.56
CA ILE A 107 4.91 -16.12 17.87
C ILE A 107 5.37 -17.14 18.91
N ARG A 108 5.19 -16.81 20.19
CA ARG A 108 5.69 -17.61 21.32
C ARG A 108 4.61 -18.50 21.89
N LEU A 109 4.86 -19.80 22.00
CA LEU A 109 3.95 -20.69 22.72
C LEU A 109 3.99 -20.38 24.21
N SER A 110 2.81 -20.26 24.84
CA SER A 110 2.69 -19.79 26.23
C SER A 110 3.25 -20.78 27.25
N GLU A 111 3.32 -22.06 26.91
CA GLU A 111 3.79 -23.13 27.79
C GLU A 111 4.95 -23.90 27.15
N PRO A 112 5.90 -24.45 27.94
CA PRO A 112 6.93 -25.34 27.43
C PRO A 112 6.34 -26.59 26.76
N VAL A 113 6.94 -27.01 25.65
CA VAL A 113 6.47 -28.12 24.82
C VAL A 113 7.54 -29.19 24.63
N LEU A 114 7.12 -30.45 24.52
CA LEU A 114 7.98 -31.53 24.01
C LEU A 114 8.01 -31.51 22.48
N GLU A 115 6.88 -31.23 21.85
CA GLU A 115 6.72 -31.15 20.41
C GLU A 115 5.72 -30.04 20.10
N ALA A 116 5.94 -29.34 18.99
CA ALA A 116 4.96 -28.39 18.48
C ALA A 116 5.02 -28.28 16.97
N THR A 117 3.91 -27.83 16.40
CA THR A 117 3.82 -27.37 15.02
C THR A 117 3.26 -25.96 15.02
N VAL A 118 3.97 -25.02 14.41
CA VAL A 118 3.48 -23.65 14.20
C VAL A 118 3.47 -23.36 12.71
N THR A 119 2.30 -23.02 12.18
CA THR A 119 2.08 -22.69 10.78
C THR A 119 1.71 -21.22 10.65
N VAL A 120 2.45 -20.51 9.81
CA VAL A 120 2.16 -19.14 9.40
C VAL A 120 1.75 -19.16 7.93
N THR A 121 0.61 -18.57 7.60
CA THR A 121 0.17 -18.41 6.21
C THR A 121 0.06 -16.93 5.88
N VAL A 122 0.86 -16.49 4.91
CA VAL A 122 0.86 -15.13 4.37
C VAL A 122 0.06 -15.12 3.08
N THR A 123 -1.02 -14.34 3.04
CA THR A 123 -1.90 -14.19 1.88
C THR A 123 -1.98 -12.71 1.51
N PRO A 124 -1.61 -12.31 0.28
CA PRO A 124 -1.76 -10.94 -0.18
C PRO A 124 -3.23 -10.50 -0.13
N ILE A 125 -3.45 -9.20 0.10
CA ILE A 125 -4.77 -8.57 -0.03
C ILE A 125 -4.75 -7.78 -1.34
N GLY A 126 -5.30 -8.37 -2.40
CA GLY A 126 -5.23 -7.84 -3.76
C GLY A 126 -5.94 -6.51 -3.96
N ASP A 127 -6.97 -6.23 -3.15
CA ASP A 127 -7.80 -5.03 -3.20
C ASP A 127 -7.55 -4.06 -2.03
N PHE A 128 -6.45 -4.23 -1.29
CA PHE A 128 -6.14 -3.37 -0.16
C PHE A 128 -6.09 -1.89 -0.58
N GLY A 129 -6.89 -1.06 0.08
CA GLY A 129 -7.00 0.38 -0.20
C GLY A 129 -7.59 0.73 -1.57
N LEU A 130 -8.12 -0.23 -2.34
CA LEU A 130 -8.89 0.02 -3.54
C LEU A 130 -10.38 0.20 -3.20
N LYS A 131 -11.10 0.96 -4.03
CA LYS A 131 -12.53 1.21 -3.85
C LYS A 131 -13.32 0.80 -5.09
N GLY A 132 -14.19 -0.20 -4.93
CA GLY A 132 -14.98 -0.74 -6.04
C GLY A 132 -14.09 -1.25 -7.16
N GLU A 133 -14.30 -0.74 -8.37
CA GLU A 133 -13.51 -1.10 -9.57
C GLU A 133 -12.28 -0.20 -9.78
N SER A 134 -12.02 0.73 -8.86
CA SER A 134 -10.90 1.66 -8.97
C SER A 134 -9.56 0.94 -8.87
N VAL A 135 -8.62 1.27 -9.75
CA VAL A 135 -7.21 0.87 -9.64
C VAL A 135 -6.36 1.89 -8.87
N LEU A 136 -6.94 3.03 -8.47
CA LEU A 136 -6.26 4.04 -7.67
C LEU A 136 -6.35 3.68 -6.18
N PHE A 137 -5.19 3.40 -5.59
CA PHE A 137 -5.03 3.13 -4.17
C PHE A 137 -5.28 4.37 -3.30
N ASN A 138 -6.03 4.19 -2.22
CA ASN A 138 -6.29 5.19 -1.17
C ASN A 138 -6.78 6.52 -1.76
N GLY A 139 -7.69 6.47 -2.74
CA GLY A 139 -8.27 7.65 -3.38
C GLY A 139 -9.29 8.41 -2.52
N ASP A 140 -9.76 7.78 -1.44
CA ASP A 140 -10.61 8.38 -0.40
C ASP A 140 -9.82 8.83 0.85
N PHE A 141 -8.49 8.67 0.82
CA PHE A 141 -7.58 9.07 1.90
C PHE A 141 -7.88 8.46 3.28
N ALA A 142 -8.62 7.36 3.34
CA ALA A 142 -8.92 6.66 4.60
C ALA A 142 -7.63 6.17 5.29
N LEU A 143 -6.61 5.81 4.51
CA LEU A 143 -5.29 5.40 4.98
C LEU A 143 -4.32 6.60 5.12
N GLY A 144 -4.83 7.82 5.21
CA GLY A 144 -4.00 9.01 5.30
C GLY A 144 -3.25 9.25 3.99
N ALA A 145 -1.94 9.47 4.07
CA ALA A 145 -1.09 9.71 2.90
C ALA A 145 -0.49 8.44 2.29
N ASP A 146 -0.87 7.24 2.78
CA ASP A 146 -0.32 5.98 2.25
C ASP A 146 -0.57 5.88 0.74
N GLY A 147 0.47 5.50 0.01
CA GLY A 147 0.43 5.45 -1.46
C GLY A 147 0.36 6.82 -2.14
N TRP A 148 0.57 7.92 -1.43
CA TRP A 148 0.67 9.27 -1.98
C TRP A 148 1.98 9.95 -1.55
N THR A 149 2.64 10.61 -2.50
CA THR A 149 3.77 11.49 -2.22
C THR A 149 3.25 12.92 -2.11
N ILE A 150 3.25 13.45 -0.89
CA ILE A 150 2.85 14.83 -0.57
C ILE A 150 4.06 15.54 0.07
N PRO A 151 4.95 16.15 -0.72
CA PRO A 151 6.10 16.88 -0.17
C PRO A 151 5.67 17.99 0.80
N ALA A 152 6.45 18.28 1.84
CA ALA A 152 6.11 19.30 2.84
C ALA A 152 5.81 20.70 2.25
N ASN A 153 6.46 21.04 1.13
CA ASN A 153 6.26 22.31 0.42
C ASN A 153 5.31 22.19 -0.78
N SER A 154 4.57 21.10 -0.90
CA SER A 154 3.67 20.85 -2.03
C SER A 154 2.33 21.56 -1.92
N LEU A 155 2.10 22.37 -0.88
CA LEU A 155 0.82 23.05 -0.65
C LEU A 155 -0.37 22.08 -0.43
N GLY A 156 -0.10 20.78 -0.33
CA GLY A 156 -1.06 19.72 -0.06
C GLY A 156 -0.92 19.13 1.34
N SER A 157 -2.02 18.72 1.94
CA SER A 157 -2.04 17.95 3.18
C SER A 157 -3.28 17.05 3.26
N ILE A 158 -3.18 15.95 4.00
CA ILE A 158 -4.38 15.19 4.39
C ILE A 158 -5.08 15.94 5.51
N SER A 159 -6.37 16.22 5.33
CA SER A 159 -7.16 17.01 6.26
C SER A 159 -8.38 16.24 6.74
N ASN A 160 -8.77 16.46 8.00
CA ASN A 160 -10.04 16.01 8.57
C ASN A 160 -11.07 17.16 8.65
N GLU A 161 -10.80 18.32 8.05
CA GLU A 161 -11.70 19.48 8.11
C GLU A 161 -12.99 19.25 7.31
N ARG A 162 -12.87 18.55 6.18
CA ARG A 162 -13.95 18.20 5.27
C ARG A 162 -13.63 16.88 4.59
N ALA A 163 -14.67 16.11 4.29
CA ALA A 163 -14.58 14.90 3.47
C ALA A 163 -15.87 14.77 2.66
N ALA A 164 -15.76 14.24 1.45
CA ALA A 164 -16.92 13.82 0.65
C ALA A 164 -17.38 12.43 1.11
N VAL A 165 -16.43 11.57 1.48
CA VAL A 165 -16.66 10.23 2.04
C VAL A 165 -15.73 9.99 3.23
N GLY A 166 -16.17 9.22 4.22
CA GLY A 166 -15.33 8.93 5.39
C GLY A 166 -14.99 10.19 6.20
N GLU A 167 -13.73 10.30 6.63
CA GLU A 167 -13.28 11.33 7.59
C GLU A 167 -12.17 12.24 7.05
N ARG A 168 -11.57 11.91 5.91
CA ARG A 168 -10.36 12.54 5.38
C ARG A 168 -10.55 12.98 3.94
N SER A 169 -9.80 13.99 3.53
CA SER A 169 -9.61 14.35 2.12
C SER A 169 -8.24 14.99 1.90
N LEU A 170 -7.84 15.14 0.64
CA LEU A 170 -6.67 15.94 0.28
C LEU A 170 -7.06 17.42 0.25
N LYS A 171 -6.49 18.23 1.15
CA LYS A 171 -6.59 19.68 1.12
C LYS A 171 -5.42 20.26 0.33
N ILE A 172 -5.71 21.15 -0.61
CA ILE A 172 -4.73 21.98 -1.31
C ILE A 172 -4.95 23.42 -0.84
N THR A 173 -3.89 24.05 -0.33
CA THR A 173 -3.89 25.45 0.13
C THR A 173 -2.79 26.20 -0.60
N ASP A 174 -3.14 26.76 -1.76
CA ASP A 174 -2.26 27.58 -2.57
C ASP A 174 -2.62 29.05 -2.42
N GLU A 175 -1.84 29.77 -1.63
CA GLU A 175 -1.99 31.21 -1.39
C GLU A 175 -0.92 32.03 -2.12
N GLY A 176 0.04 31.37 -2.77
CA GLY A 176 1.19 31.99 -3.42
C GLY A 176 0.91 32.41 -4.85
N ASP A 177 1.82 33.17 -5.45
CA ASP A 177 1.79 33.50 -6.89
C ASP A 177 3.01 32.97 -7.66
N ALA A 178 3.84 32.15 -7.02
CA ALA A 178 5.15 31.76 -7.54
C ALA A 178 5.32 30.25 -7.84
N ALA A 179 4.69 29.38 -7.05
CA ALA A 179 4.79 27.92 -7.18
C ALA A 179 3.40 27.29 -7.08
N GLY A 180 3.27 26.07 -7.61
CA GLY A 180 2.06 25.26 -7.52
C GLY A 180 2.28 23.97 -6.73
N SER A 181 1.20 23.24 -6.44
CA SER A 181 1.26 21.99 -5.68
C SER A 181 1.88 20.85 -6.48
N SER A 182 2.40 19.81 -5.85
CA SER A 182 2.87 18.65 -6.60
C SER A 182 2.69 17.39 -5.78
N ILE A 183 1.58 16.71 -6.05
CA ILE A 183 1.11 15.57 -5.28
C ILE A 183 0.91 14.41 -6.24
N THR A 184 1.52 13.27 -5.96
CA THR A 184 1.50 12.13 -6.88
C THR A 184 1.08 10.86 -6.17
N SER A 185 0.21 10.07 -6.79
CA SER A 185 -0.09 8.72 -6.32
C SER A 185 1.11 7.78 -6.51
N ALA A 186 1.05 6.61 -5.87
CA ALA A 186 1.88 5.47 -6.20
C ALA A 186 1.64 5.06 -7.67
N ARG A 187 2.65 4.40 -8.25
CA ARG A 187 2.57 3.89 -9.61
C ARG A 187 1.55 2.75 -9.68
N ILE A 188 0.66 2.83 -10.65
CA ILE A 188 -0.38 1.85 -10.95
C ILE A 188 0.08 1.04 -12.15
N PRO A 189 0.34 -0.27 -12.02
CA PRO A 189 0.59 -1.12 -13.18
C PRO A 189 -0.68 -1.22 -14.03
N VAL A 190 -0.53 -1.14 -15.35
CA VAL A 190 -1.64 -1.30 -16.31
C VAL A 190 -1.20 -2.17 -17.46
N GLU A 191 -2.15 -2.89 -18.05
CA GLU A 191 -1.91 -3.75 -19.21
C GLU A 191 -2.68 -3.24 -20.42
N GLY A 192 -1.95 -2.93 -21.49
CA GLY A 192 -2.52 -2.62 -22.80
C GLY A 192 -3.11 -1.21 -22.95
N ALA A 193 -3.65 -0.95 -24.14
CA ALA A 193 -4.38 0.27 -24.45
C ALA A 193 -5.82 0.19 -23.93
N GLY A 194 -6.43 1.34 -23.65
CA GLY A 194 -7.84 1.40 -23.30
C GLY A 194 -8.32 2.82 -23.01
N ARG A 195 -9.63 3.00 -22.96
CA ARG A 195 -10.25 4.22 -22.44
C ARG A 195 -10.45 4.08 -20.95
N TRP A 196 -10.14 5.15 -20.25
CA TRP A 196 -10.21 5.21 -18.80
C TRP A 196 -10.86 6.51 -18.37
N VAL A 197 -11.29 6.52 -17.11
CA VAL A 197 -11.91 7.67 -16.48
C VAL A 197 -11.21 7.91 -15.14
N LEU A 198 -10.79 9.15 -14.94
CA LEU A 198 -10.54 9.70 -13.62
C LEU A 198 -11.82 10.39 -13.16
N ARG A 199 -12.34 10.03 -11.99
CA ARG A 199 -13.49 10.69 -11.37
C ARG A 199 -13.25 10.91 -9.88
N GLY A 200 -14.03 11.82 -9.30
CA GLY A 200 -14.01 12.05 -7.86
C GLY A 200 -14.87 13.23 -7.48
N GLN A 201 -14.61 13.78 -6.29
CA GLN A 201 -15.30 14.93 -5.72
C GLN A 201 -14.30 16.06 -5.49
N VAL A 202 -14.74 17.30 -5.73
CA VAL A 202 -14.00 18.51 -5.37
C VAL A 202 -14.91 19.46 -4.58
N TYR A 203 -14.36 20.09 -3.55
CA TYR A 203 -14.97 21.18 -2.82
C TYR A 203 -14.05 22.39 -2.93
N HIS A 204 -14.48 23.42 -3.67
CA HIS A 204 -13.75 24.69 -3.68
C HIS A 204 -14.15 25.50 -2.44
N GLU A 205 -13.17 25.82 -1.59
CA GLU A 205 -13.37 26.81 -0.53
C GLU A 205 -13.14 28.24 -1.07
N SER A 206 -12.14 28.39 -1.94
CA SER A 206 -11.95 29.61 -2.74
C SER A 206 -11.10 29.34 -3.96
N GLY A 207 -11.24 30.19 -4.98
CA GLY A 207 -10.38 30.15 -6.18
C GLY A 207 -10.54 28.89 -7.03
N SER A 208 -9.64 28.74 -7.99
CA SER A 208 -9.66 27.68 -9.00
C SER A 208 -8.26 27.45 -9.58
N GLY A 209 -8.11 26.45 -10.45
CA GLY A 209 -6.85 26.20 -11.17
C GLY A 209 -6.07 25.01 -10.64
N ILE A 210 -6.75 23.91 -10.30
CA ILE A 210 -6.12 22.63 -9.98
C ILE A 210 -6.23 21.73 -11.21
N GLY A 211 -5.11 21.43 -11.83
CA GLY A 211 -5.01 20.48 -12.93
C GLY A 211 -4.89 19.04 -12.42
N MET A 212 -5.62 18.15 -13.07
CA MET A 212 -5.52 16.70 -12.90
C MET A 212 -4.74 16.13 -14.09
N TYR A 213 -3.66 15.40 -13.81
CA TYR A 213 -2.77 14.83 -14.81
C TYR A 213 -2.65 13.34 -14.59
N VAL A 214 -2.65 12.56 -15.67
CA VAL A 214 -2.25 11.16 -15.61
C VAL A 214 -0.97 11.01 -16.42
N ARG A 215 0.10 10.59 -15.75
CA ARG A 215 1.39 10.37 -16.42
C ARG A 215 1.49 8.90 -16.82
N PHE A 216 1.90 8.65 -18.05
CA PHE A 216 2.03 7.31 -18.61
C PHE A 216 3.50 6.95 -18.73
N PHE A 217 3.85 5.70 -18.42
CA PHE A 217 5.23 5.21 -18.43
C PHE A 217 5.31 3.87 -19.15
N ASP A 218 6.35 3.70 -19.96
CA ASP A 218 6.66 2.40 -20.56
C ASP A 218 7.33 1.45 -19.57
N ALA A 219 7.65 0.24 -20.03
CA ALA A 219 8.30 -0.79 -19.22
C ALA A 219 9.72 -0.42 -18.75
N THR A 220 10.35 0.60 -19.35
CA THR A 220 11.65 1.13 -18.92
C THR A 220 11.52 2.26 -17.89
N GLY A 221 10.29 2.73 -17.64
CA GLY A 221 9.99 3.88 -16.80
C GLY A 221 10.08 5.23 -17.52
N ALA A 222 10.21 5.24 -18.86
CA ALA A 222 10.21 6.48 -19.62
C ALA A 222 8.79 7.03 -19.78
N ARG A 223 8.63 8.35 -19.63
CA ARG A 223 7.33 9.03 -19.73
C ARG A 223 6.86 9.11 -21.19
N LEU A 224 5.60 8.72 -21.43
CA LEU A 224 5.00 8.64 -22.78
C LEU A 224 4.12 9.83 -23.15
N ASN A 225 3.69 10.69 -22.20
CA ASN A 225 2.82 11.81 -22.55
C ASN A 225 3.52 12.79 -23.50
N ALA A 226 2.78 13.32 -24.48
CA ALA A 226 3.28 14.36 -25.36
C ALA A 226 3.65 15.63 -24.57
N ALA A 227 4.82 16.19 -24.88
CA ALA A 227 5.23 17.47 -24.33
C ALA A 227 4.42 18.62 -24.96
N THR A 228 3.98 19.58 -24.17
CA THR A 228 3.29 20.79 -24.64
C THR A 228 4.26 21.93 -24.96
N ASN A 229 5.51 21.81 -24.53
CA ASN A 229 6.56 22.79 -24.77
C ASN A 229 7.97 22.14 -24.69
N GLU A 230 9.00 22.94 -24.97
CA GLU A 230 10.40 22.52 -24.97
C GLU A 230 10.94 22.11 -23.58
N ARG A 231 10.26 22.50 -22.49
CA ARG A 231 10.62 22.09 -21.12
C ARG A 231 10.13 20.70 -20.77
N GLY A 232 9.29 20.11 -21.63
CA GLY A 232 8.72 18.79 -21.40
C GLY A 232 7.48 18.82 -20.50
N ASP A 233 6.81 19.96 -20.34
CA ASP A 233 5.55 20.02 -19.62
C ASP A 233 4.47 19.20 -20.33
N ILE A 234 3.43 18.80 -19.61
CA ILE A 234 2.30 18.03 -20.14
C ILE A 234 1.00 18.79 -19.96
N ALA A 235 -0.02 18.45 -20.74
CA ALA A 235 -1.37 18.98 -20.53
C ALA A 235 -2.08 18.19 -19.42
N PRO A 236 -2.89 18.84 -18.56
CA PRO A 236 -3.80 18.12 -17.69
C PRO A 236 -4.88 17.43 -18.53
N ILE A 237 -5.41 16.30 -18.03
CA ILE A 237 -6.60 15.67 -18.61
C ILE A 237 -7.87 16.46 -18.27
N GLY A 238 -7.82 17.31 -17.25
CA GLY A 238 -8.87 18.23 -16.89
C GLY A 238 -8.44 19.20 -15.78
N THR A 239 -9.19 20.28 -15.61
CA THR A 239 -9.04 21.20 -14.47
C THR A 239 -10.26 21.06 -13.59
N LEU A 240 -10.06 20.97 -12.27
CA LEU A 240 -11.16 20.88 -11.32
C LEU A 240 -11.98 22.16 -11.35
N GLU A 241 -13.30 21.97 -11.50
CA GLU A 241 -14.31 23.01 -11.49
C GLU A 241 -15.44 22.61 -10.55
N GLY A 242 -16.13 23.60 -10.00
CA GLY A 242 -17.27 23.38 -9.12
C GLY A 242 -17.71 24.67 -8.41
N PRO A 243 -18.93 24.69 -7.85
CA PRO A 243 -19.36 25.77 -6.98
C PRO A 243 -18.46 25.91 -5.74
N VAL A 244 -18.28 27.14 -5.27
CA VAL A 244 -17.62 27.39 -3.98
C VAL A 244 -18.58 27.03 -2.86
N GLY A 245 -18.08 26.29 -1.86
CA GLY A 245 -18.84 25.96 -0.65
C GLY A 245 -19.63 24.66 -0.72
N GLU A 246 -19.53 23.89 -1.79
CA GLU A 246 -20.27 22.64 -2.00
C GLU A 246 -19.37 21.57 -2.66
N TRP A 247 -19.63 20.30 -2.36
CA TRP A 247 -18.99 19.18 -3.06
C TRP A 247 -19.62 19.01 -4.44
N ALA A 248 -18.78 18.90 -5.47
CA ALA A 248 -19.20 18.63 -6.84
C ALA A 248 -18.44 17.45 -7.43
N PRO A 249 -19.14 16.54 -8.15
CA PRO A 249 -18.49 15.47 -8.87
C PRO A 249 -17.77 16.01 -10.11
N PHE A 250 -16.66 15.38 -10.47
CA PHE A 250 -15.98 15.60 -11.75
C PHE A 250 -15.64 14.27 -12.42
N GLU A 251 -15.50 14.31 -13.74
CA GLU A 251 -15.11 13.18 -14.57
C GLU A 251 -14.23 13.65 -15.74
N PHE A 252 -13.07 13.03 -15.91
CA PHE A 252 -12.16 13.26 -17.03
C PHE A 252 -11.81 11.93 -17.70
N ALA A 253 -12.19 11.81 -18.97
CA ALA A 253 -11.79 10.67 -19.79
C ALA A 253 -10.36 10.84 -20.30
N PHE A 254 -9.62 9.73 -20.39
CA PHE A 254 -8.30 9.70 -21.02
C PHE A 254 -8.06 8.36 -21.70
N ASP A 255 -7.18 8.36 -22.70
CA ASP A 255 -6.77 7.17 -23.43
C ASP A 255 -5.36 6.73 -22.97
N LEU A 256 -5.20 5.44 -22.67
CA LEU A 256 -3.88 4.85 -22.42
C LEU A 256 -3.18 4.54 -23.76
N PRO A 257 -1.96 5.06 -24.00
CA PRO A 257 -1.12 4.59 -25.09
C PRO A 257 -0.83 3.09 -24.99
N GLU A 258 -0.77 2.39 -26.12
CA GLU A 258 -0.57 0.92 -26.19
C GLU A 258 0.70 0.43 -25.48
N SER A 259 1.76 1.25 -25.48
CA SER A 259 3.03 0.92 -24.82
C SER A 259 3.06 1.24 -23.33
N THR A 260 1.95 1.64 -22.71
CA THR A 260 1.90 1.99 -21.30
C THR A 260 1.99 0.72 -20.44
N ALA A 261 3.02 0.64 -19.62
CA ALA A 261 3.18 -0.42 -18.62
C ALA A 261 2.70 0.02 -17.23
N SER A 262 2.71 1.33 -16.98
CA SER A 262 2.22 1.88 -15.73
C SER A 262 1.82 3.35 -15.85
N MET A 263 0.98 3.82 -14.92
CA MET A 263 0.58 5.21 -14.82
C MET A 263 0.64 5.72 -13.37
N ASP A 264 0.58 7.03 -13.19
CA ASP A 264 0.26 7.62 -11.89
C ASP A 264 -0.62 8.87 -12.05
N LEU A 265 -1.31 9.23 -10.98
CA LEU A 265 -2.06 10.47 -10.89
C LEU A 265 -1.16 11.56 -10.32
N TRP A 266 -1.10 12.70 -11.00
CA TRP A 266 -0.44 13.91 -10.53
C TRP A 266 -1.46 15.04 -10.41
N ILE A 267 -1.52 15.65 -9.23
CA ILE A 267 -2.38 16.78 -8.90
C ILE A 267 -1.50 18.01 -8.70
N HIS A 268 -1.82 19.08 -9.42
CA HIS A 268 -1.02 20.31 -9.43
C HIS A 268 -1.95 21.54 -9.50
N SER A 269 -1.91 22.40 -8.49
CA SER A 269 -2.40 23.77 -8.63
C SER A 269 -1.45 24.50 -9.58
N PHE A 270 -1.99 25.19 -10.58
CA PHE A 270 -1.16 25.86 -11.57
C PHE A 270 -0.30 26.95 -10.92
N ASN A 271 0.86 27.24 -11.52
CA ASN A 271 1.66 28.38 -11.11
C ASN A 271 0.80 29.66 -11.10
N ALA A 272 0.86 30.40 -10.00
CA ALA A 272 0.05 31.59 -9.72
C ALA A 272 -1.46 31.37 -9.54
N ALA A 273 -1.93 30.13 -9.48
CA ALA A 273 -3.26 29.84 -8.98
C ALA A 273 -3.32 30.23 -7.49
N ARG A 274 -4.45 30.79 -7.07
CA ARG A 274 -4.76 31.00 -5.66
C ARG A 274 -6.01 30.22 -5.36
N VAL A 275 -5.87 29.08 -4.70
CA VAL A 275 -6.94 28.11 -4.53
C VAL A 275 -6.83 27.41 -3.18
N ILE A 276 -7.96 27.36 -2.48
CA ILE A 276 -8.15 26.48 -1.33
C ILE A 276 -9.26 25.51 -1.73
N ALA A 277 -8.93 24.23 -1.82
CA ALA A 277 -9.89 23.20 -2.20
C ALA A 277 -9.59 21.86 -1.53
N TYR A 278 -10.61 21.03 -1.47
CA TYR A 278 -10.53 19.65 -0.99
C TYR A 278 -10.85 18.72 -2.15
N VAL A 279 -10.09 17.64 -2.29
CA VAL A 279 -10.27 16.62 -3.32
C VAL A 279 -10.41 15.27 -2.62
N ASP A 280 -11.42 14.50 -3.01
CA ASP A 280 -11.77 13.26 -2.32
C ASP A 280 -12.48 12.26 -3.27
N ASP A 281 -12.65 11.03 -2.81
CA ASP A 281 -13.29 9.91 -3.52
C ASP A 281 -12.73 9.69 -4.93
N LEU A 282 -11.41 9.85 -5.07
CA LEU A 282 -10.72 9.71 -6.35
C LEU A 282 -10.73 8.25 -6.81
N GLN A 283 -11.11 8.04 -8.07
CA GLN A 283 -11.16 6.73 -8.68
C GLN A 283 -10.61 6.80 -10.10
N ILE A 284 -9.81 5.80 -10.46
CA ILE A 284 -9.41 5.56 -11.86
C ILE A 284 -9.99 4.21 -12.26
N VAL A 285 -10.87 4.21 -13.25
CA VAL A 285 -11.60 3.02 -13.69
C VAL A 285 -11.51 2.86 -15.21
N PRO A 286 -11.50 1.62 -15.74
CA PRO A 286 -11.65 1.41 -17.17
C PRO A 286 -13.03 1.90 -17.63
N ARG A 287 -13.09 2.39 -18.88
CA ARG A 287 -14.33 2.81 -19.54
C ARG A 287 -14.56 1.88 -20.72
N GLU A 288 -15.74 1.25 -20.76
CA GLU A 288 -16.21 0.46 -21.91
C GLU A 288 -16.29 1.28 -23.21
#